data_AF-A0A8T3PRC2-F1
#
_entry.id   AF-A0A8T3PRC2-F1
#
_cell.length_a   1.000
_cell.length_b   1.000
_cell.length_c   1.000
_cell.angle_alpha   90.00
_cell.angle_beta   90.00
_cell.angle_gamma   90.00
#
_symmetry.space_group_name_H-M   'P 1'
#
loop_
_entity.id
_entity.type
_entity.pdbx_description
1 polymer ?
#
loop_
_entity_poly.entity_id
_entity_poly.type
_entity_poly.pdbx_seq_one_letter_code
_entity_poly.pdbx_strand_id
1 'polypeptide(L)'
;MTRTLTGLVAVALGLAVADAAALSRERWTDPTPYGVFFNEYDANFYTGFAPRVQDKRRITMHVARGNQLRVRMVLPDATLDNYLTDQVARHDLYQELIDKGIIVLTANMAWEDYHKRFEPEGFRGLAAKKASLSPAEWRALNVRTIDKLHPERLYRIQRDFGQLATAWAALLKSSPAPADLAARLDLVNALFPHRIFAYELSDAEDAALTELIALAKADDRAAFGPKAGAFFTSVTAGVYEMRDGMIDYYEYTAIYPAGSHDATTAHDGRIIPVISTPGVWPLIPRKYGMGMTGIVDYISSRGYYGMLPMFPYEHGGGILYNSIHDTGISNWIQGHPLLPKAWASYTAGSRSGKPYNRVAITSRGPVSHGCTRLNTGHLAELREMLPSTSAELEGIVTYRNPSHCYDVFDRKGDGNLEIMGVQYYLAFRHNKSRVATQIWAQNTRKDFYAWLYGNEMKYGPIGQVTFDRVCEGTLVGKHAREGSTYQGLTLYEAPYVPDEIQFYKIKGVSTTSTQGYNFNRELRRVGYGYTVNRKTLLLD
;
A
#
# COMPACT_ATOMS: atom_id res chain seq x y z
N MET A 1 -55.48 54.93 11.71
CA MET A 1 -55.38 53.53 11.22
C MET A 1 -54.04 53.37 10.55
N THR A 2 -53.16 52.64 11.22
CA THR A 2 -51.72 52.56 10.99
C THR A 2 -51.41 51.49 9.95
N ARG A 3 -50.42 51.81 9.11
CA ARG A 3 -49.85 51.02 8.01
C ARG A 3 -49.48 49.59 8.41
N THR A 4 -49.62 48.65 7.48
CA THR A 4 -48.54 47.67 7.22
C THR A 4 -48.56 47.22 5.75
N LEU A 5 -47.45 47.51 5.06
CA LEU A 5 -47.05 46.90 3.78
C LEU A 5 -46.41 45.55 4.13
N THR A 6 -46.86 44.45 3.53
CA THR A 6 -46.14 43.17 3.59
C THR A 6 -45.77 42.78 2.17
N GLY A 7 -44.55 43.15 1.77
CA GLY A 7 -43.93 42.68 0.53
C GLY A 7 -43.46 41.24 0.72
N LEU A 8 -43.91 40.35 -0.16
CA LEU A 8 -43.34 39.01 -0.30
C LEU A 8 -41.94 39.15 -0.91
N VAL A 9 -40.90 38.93 -0.10
CA VAL A 9 -39.55 38.68 -0.61
C VAL A 9 -39.42 37.17 -0.79
N ALA A 10 -39.49 36.72 -2.04
CA ALA A 10 -39.08 35.37 -2.41
C ALA A 10 -37.56 35.30 -2.32
N VAL A 11 -37.03 34.82 -1.19
CA VAL A 11 -35.63 34.43 -1.07
C VAL A 11 -35.47 33.11 -1.82
N ALA A 12 -35.02 33.20 -3.07
CA ALA A 12 -34.47 32.05 -3.78
C ALA A 12 -33.16 31.66 -3.08
N LEU A 13 -33.26 30.73 -2.13
CA LEU A 13 -32.12 29.96 -1.62
C LEU A 13 -31.60 29.09 -2.77
N GLY A 14 -30.73 29.66 -3.59
CA GLY A 14 -29.85 28.90 -4.47
C GLY A 14 -28.93 28.07 -3.60
N LEU A 15 -29.31 26.82 -3.33
CA LEU A 15 -28.37 25.78 -2.94
C LEU A 15 -27.43 25.61 -4.14
N ALA A 16 -26.30 26.30 -4.10
CA ALA A 16 -25.16 25.99 -4.95
C ALA A 16 -24.71 24.57 -4.59
N VAL A 17 -25.20 23.59 -5.33
CA VAL A 17 -24.56 22.30 -5.45
C VAL A 17 -23.17 22.62 -5.94
N ALA A 18 -22.15 22.39 -5.11
CA ALA A 18 -20.76 22.56 -5.53
C ALA A 18 -20.56 21.66 -6.75
N ASP A 19 -20.43 22.29 -7.92
CA ASP A 19 -20.16 21.61 -9.19
C ASP A 19 -19.00 20.64 -8.97
N ALA A 20 -19.18 19.39 -9.37
CA ALA A 20 -18.07 18.48 -9.56
C ALA A 20 -17.04 19.21 -10.43
N ALA A 21 -15.88 19.54 -9.85
CA ALA A 21 -14.91 20.42 -10.49
C ALA A 21 -14.68 19.97 -11.94
N ALA A 22 -15.07 20.84 -12.88
CA ALA A 22 -14.87 20.57 -14.29
C ALA A 22 -13.38 20.32 -14.53
N LEU A 23 -13.07 19.25 -15.27
CA LEU A 23 -11.69 18.91 -15.61
C LEU A 23 -10.96 20.12 -16.20
N SER A 24 -9.85 20.50 -15.57
CA SER A 24 -9.05 21.63 -16.01
C SER A 24 -7.93 21.17 -16.95
N ARG A 25 -7.54 22.06 -17.87
CA ARG A 25 -6.32 21.91 -18.70
C ARG A 25 -5.20 22.83 -18.24
N GLU A 26 -5.41 23.52 -17.12
CA GLU A 26 -4.40 24.39 -16.53
C GLU A 26 -3.20 23.59 -16.05
N ARG A 27 -2.06 24.28 -16.02
CA ARG A 27 -0.82 23.74 -15.50
C ARG A 27 -0.91 23.59 -13.98
N TRP A 28 -0.31 22.53 -13.46
CA TRP A 28 -0.05 22.39 -12.03
C TRP A 28 0.80 23.54 -11.51
N THR A 29 0.44 24.02 -10.33
CA THR A 29 1.00 25.24 -9.72
C THR A 29 2.10 24.95 -8.71
N ASP A 30 2.03 23.83 -7.98
CA ASP A 30 3.11 23.39 -7.09
C ASP A 30 4.24 22.73 -7.91
N PRO A 31 5.48 23.26 -7.86
CA PRO A 31 6.61 22.73 -8.63
C PRO A 31 7.30 21.53 -7.97
N THR A 32 6.87 21.07 -6.79
CA THR A 32 7.49 19.95 -6.07
C THR A 32 7.58 18.71 -6.97
N PRO A 33 8.79 18.16 -7.22
CA PRO A 33 8.95 17.01 -8.10
C PRO A 33 8.37 15.75 -7.45
N TYR A 34 7.52 15.06 -8.19
CA TYR A 34 6.93 13.78 -7.79
C TYR A 34 7.20 12.71 -8.85
N GLY A 35 7.20 11.45 -8.42
CA GLY A 35 7.40 10.30 -9.30
C GLY A 35 8.84 10.12 -9.76
N VAL A 36 9.00 9.36 -10.83
CA VAL A 36 10.30 8.96 -11.37
C VAL A 36 10.63 9.75 -12.61
N PHE A 37 11.75 10.46 -12.59
CA PHE A 37 12.32 11.13 -13.75
C PHE A 37 13.28 10.20 -14.47
N PHE A 38 13.14 10.09 -15.79
CA PHE A 38 13.90 9.12 -16.58
C PHE A 38 14.04 9.55 -18.03
N ASN A 39 14.87 8.83 -18.79
CA ASN A 39 15.11 9.09 -20.20
C ASN A 39 14.57 7.99 -21.12
N GLU A 40 14.73 6.73 -20.69
CA GLU A 40 14.33 5.54 -21.41
C GLU A 40 13.73 4.52 -20.44
N TYR A 41 12.90 3.61 -20.95
CA TYR A 41 12.34 2.50 -20.17
C TYR A 41 13.36 1.38 -19.94
N ASP A 42 14.50 1.74 -19.37
CA ASP A 42 15.56 0.81 -18.98
C ASP A 42 15.09 -0.10 -17.84
N ALA A 43 15.81 -1.20 -17.62
CA ALA A 43 15.58 -2.05 -16.47
C ALA A 43 15.89 -1.27 -15.18
N ASN A 44 15.31 -1.67 -14.05
CA ASN A 44 15.55 -1.03 -12.77
C ASN A 44 15.65 -2.01 -11.60
N PHE A 45 16.22 -1.56 -10.49
CA PHE A 45 16.20 -2.25 -9.20
C PHE A 45 15.91 -1.25 -8.07
N TYR A 46 15.38 -1.75 -6.96
CA TYR A 46 15.02 -0.96 -5.78
C TYR A 46 16.29 -0.55 -5.02
N THR A 47 16.32 0.69 -4.52
CA THR A 47 17.50 1.32 -3.86
C THR A 47 17.15 1.91 -2.50
N GLY A 48 16.25 1.23 -1.80
CA GLY A 48 15.86 1.59 -0.44
C GLY A 48 16.15 0.48 0.56
N PHE A 49 15.48 0.57 1.72
CA PHE A 49 15.76 -0.26 2.89
C PHE A 49 14.56 -1.06 3.41
N ALA A 50 13.49 -1.22 2.62
CA ALA A 50 12.29 -1.90 3.08
C ALA A 50 12.58 -3.34 3.57
N PRO A 51 11.94 -3.80 4.66
CA PRO A 51 12.04 -5.19 5.11
C PRO A 51 11.23 -6.11 4.20
N ARG A 52 11.62 -7.39 4.13
CA ARG A 52 10.92 -8.43 3.36
C ARG A 52 10.23 -9.44 4.28
N VAL A 53 9.00 -9.81 3.94
CA VAL A 53 8.26 -10.88 4.63
C VAL A 53 7.99 -12.04 3.67
N GLN A 54 8.41 -13.25 4.06
CA GLN A 54 8.24 -14.47 3.26
C GLN A 54 6.88 -15.15 3.49
N ASP A 55 6.29 -15.01 4.67
CA ASP A 55 4.97 -15.58 4.96
C ASP A 55 3.85 -14.66 4.47
N LYS A 56 3.19 -15.07 3.37
CA LYS A 56 2.08 -14.33 2.76
C LYS A 56 0.92 -14.00 3.71
N ARG A 57 0.67 -14.82 4.73
CA ARG A 57 -0.45 -14.61 5.68
C ARG A 57 -0.23 -13.37 6.56
N ARG A 58 1.03 -12.94 6.68
CA ARG A 58 1.42 -11.77 7.47
C ARG A 58 1.31 -10.47 6.69
N ILE A 59 0.93 -10.54 5.42
CA ILE A 59 0.88 -9.40 4.50
C ILE A 59 -0.57 -9.15 4.10
N THR A 60 -1.05 -7.94 4.31
CA THR A 60 -2.35 -7.50 3.80
C THR A 60 -2.23 -6.18 3.06
N MET A 61 -3.06 -5.99 2.04
CA MET A 61 -3.13 -4.75 1.29
C MET A 61 -4.55 -4.19 1.30
N HIS A 62 -4.73 -2.90 1.50
CA HIS A 62 -6.04 -2.25 1.58
C HIS A 62 -6.12 -1.08 0.60
N VAL A 63 -7.20 -1.02 -0.17
CA VAL A 63 -7.56 0.10 -1.04
C VAL A 63 -8.90 0.65 -0.58
N ALA A 64 -8.96 1.95 -0.31
CA ALA A 64 -10.16 2.59 0.20
C ALA A 64 -10.31 4.05 -0.25
N ARG A 65 -11.39 4.69 0.22
CA ARG A 65 -11.63 6.13 0.07
C ARG A 65 -10.39 6.92 0.48
N GLY A 66 -10.06 7.91 -0.35
CA GLY A 66 -8.80 8.63 -0.29
C GLY A 66 -7.80 8.18 -1.36
N ASN A 67 -8.07 7.09 -2.09
CA ASN A 67 -7.24 6.58 -3.18
C ASN A 67 -5.79 6.32 -2.75
N GLN A 68 -5.64 5.55 -1.67
CA GLN A 68 -4.36 5.04 -1.19
C GLN A 68 -4.36 3.51 -1.22
N LEU A 69 -3.16 2.94 -1.32
CA LEU A 69 -2.90 1.54 -1.02
C LEU A 69 -2.13 1.49 0.29
N ARG A 70 -2.73 0.94 1.34
CA ARG A 70 -2.02 0.60 2.59
C ARG A 70 -1.52 -0.83 2.52
N VAL A 71 -0.25 -1.04 2.83
CA VAL A 71 0.37 -2.36 2.93
C VAL A 71 0.80 -2.55 4.38
N ARG A 72 0.32 -3.63 4.99
CA ARG A 72 0.63 -3.99 6.37
C ARG A 72 1.37 -5.32 6.38
N MET A 73 2.46 -5.38 7.15
CA MET A 73 3.23 -6.59 7.36
C MET A 73 3.47 -6.83 8.85
N VAL A 74 2.99 -7.95 9.37
CA VAL A 74 3.38 -8.44 10.71
C VAL A 74 4.75 -9.09 10.56
N LEU A 75 5.79 -8.51 11.16
CA LEU A 75 7.16 -8.96 10.98
C LEU A 75 7.43 -10.19 11.87
N PRO A 76 7.64 -11.39 11.31
CA PRO A 76 8.04 -12.54 12.10
C PRO A 76 9.48 -12.36 12.62
N ASP A 77 9.81 -13.09 13.68
CA ASP A 77 11.17 -13.14 14.26
C ASP A 77 12.24 -13.38 13.18
N ALA A 78 12.00 -14.28 12.22
CA ALA A 78 12.91 -14.54 11.12
C ALA A 78 13.15 -13.34 10.19
N THR A 79 12.14 -12.49 9.95
CA THR A 79 12.33 -11.25 9.17
C THR A 79 13.16 -10.25 9.96
N LEU A 80 12.87 -10.08 11.25
CA LEU A 80 13.64 -9.17 12.11
C LEU A 80 15.10 -9.62 12.24
N ASP A 81 15.35 -10.92 12.42
CA ASP A 81 16.68 -11.49 12.62
C ASP A 81 17.54 -11.54 11.35
N ASN A 82 16.96 -11.29 10.18
CA ASN A 82 17.70 -11.27 8.92
C ASN A 82 17.71 -9.89 8.24
N TYR A 83 17.09 -8.88 8.84
CA TYR A 83 16.96 -7.56 8.21
C TYR A 83 18.31 -6.96 7.76
N LEU A 84 19.28 -6.84 8.67
CA LEU A 84 20.62 -6.30 8.37
C LEU A 84 21.38 -7.17 7.36
N THR A 85 21.31 -8.50 7.49
CA THR A 85 21.98 -9.40 6.55
C THR A 85 21.39 -9.32 5.15
N ASP A 86 20.07 -9.10 5.04
CA ASP A 86 19.39 -8.90 3.77
C ASP A 86 19.77 -7.56 3.12
N GLN A 87 19.91 -6.49 3.92
CA GLN A 87 20.40 -5.20 3.40
C GLN A 87 21.81 -5.36 2.80
N VAL A 88 22.70 -6.05 3.52
CA VAL A 88 24.07 -6.33 3.06
C VAL A 88 24.07 -7.19 1.81
N ALA A 89 23.34 -8.30 1.80
CA ALA A 89 23.29 -9.21 0.66
C ALA A 89 22.78 -8.51 -0.61
N ARG A 90 21.74 -7.68 -0.48
CA ARG A 90 21.20 -6.90 -1.61
C ARG A 90 22.20 -5.88 -2.13
N HIS A 91 22.78 -5.08 -1.23
CA HIS A 91 23.79 -4.09 -1.60
C HIS A 91 24.98 -4.73 -2.31
N ASP A 92 25.56 -5.77 -1.71
CA ASP A 92 26.78 -6.41 -2.23
C ASP A 92 26.54 -7.09 -3.57
N LEU A 93 25.37 -7.68 -3.79
CA LEU A 93 24.98 -8.20 -5.09
C LEU A 93 24.92 -7.10 -6.16
N TYR A 94 24.32 -5.95 -5.85
CA TYR A 94 24.24 -4.83 -6.79
C TYR A 94 25.63 -4.27 -7.10
N GLN A 95 26.47 -4.07 -6.08
CA GLN A 95 27.85 -3.64 -6.23
C GLN A 95 28.65 -4.63 -7.10
N GLU A 96 28.55 -5.94 -6.86
CA GLU A 96 29.24 -6.97 -7.64
C GLU A 96 28.88 -6.91 -9.14
N LEU A 97 27.58 -6.75 -9.46
CA LEU A 97 27.11 -6.65 -10.83
C LEU A 97 27.61 -5.38 -11.55
N ILE A 98 27.75 -4.28 -10.81
CA ILE A 98 28.27 -3.01 -11.32
C ILE A 98 29.78 -3.10 -11.54
N ASP A 99 30.52 -3.60 -10.55
CA ASP A 99 31.99 -3.70 -10.60
C ASP A 99 32.47 -4.66 -11.69
N LYS A 100 31.75 -5.76 -11.90
CA LYS A 100 32.02 -6.69 -13.02
C LYS A 100 31.55 -6.14 -14.37
N GLY A 101 30.89 -4.98 -14.41
CA GLY A 101 30.37 -4.38 -15.63
C GLY A 101 29.28 -5.21 -16.33
N ILE A 102 28.59 -6.08 -15.58
CA ILE A 102 27.46 -6.86 -16.06
C ILE A 102 26.25 -5.94 -16.26
N ILE A 103 26.06 -5.01 -15.32
CA ILE A 103 25.09 -3.92 -15.47
C ILE A 103 25.80 -2.58 -15.60
N VAL A 104 25.23 -1.70 -16.42
CA VAL A 104 25.67 -0.31 -16.57
C VAL A 104 24.54 0.59 -16.11
N LEU A 105 24.79 1.39 -15.09
CA LEU A 105 23.82 2.31 -14.54
C LEU A 105 23.48 3.42 -15.55
N THR A 106 22.20 3.77 -15.66
CA THR A 106 21.70 4.78 -16.59
C THR A 106 20.79 5.79 -15.90
N ALA A 107 20.31 6.79 -16.65
CA ALA A 107 19.35 7.83 -16.29
C ALA A 107 19.65 8.64 -15.00
N ASN A 108 19.57 8.01 -13.83
CA ASN A 108 19.66 8.63 -12.52
C ASN A 108 20.82 8.08 -11.66
N MET A 109 21.04 8.71 -10.50
CA MET A 109 22.10 8.44 -9.51
C MET A 109 21.58 7.79 -8.20
N ALA A 110 20.45 7.07 -8.26
CA ALA A 110 19.82 6.50 -7.07
C ALA A 110 20.69 5.42 -6.40
N TRP A 111 21.49 4.67 -7.17
CA TRP A 111 22.47 3.74 -6.60
C TRP A 111 23.52 4.46 -5.78
N GLU A 112 24.07 5.56 -6.28
CA GLU A 112 25.08 6.34 -5.58
C GLU A 112 24.51 6.94 -4.29
N ASP A 113 23.29 7.46 -4.34
CA ASP A 113 22.58 7.97 -3.15
C ASP A 113 22.30 6.85 -2.13
N TYR A 114 21.91 5.66 -2.60
CA TYR A 114 21.74 4.47 -1.75
C TYR A 114 23.05 4.01 -1.13
N HIS A 115 24.11 3.87 -1.93
CA HIS A 115 25.44 3.48 -1.46
C HIS A 115 25.99 4.50 -0.43
N LYS A 116 25.82 5.80 -0.69
CA LYS A 116 26.22 6.87 0.23
C LYS A 116 25.42 6.87 1.53
N ARG A 117 24.17 6.40 1.54
CA ARG A 117 23.40 6.16 2.76
C ARG A 117 23.80 4.85 3.44
N PHE A 118 24.15 3.83 2.68
CA PHE A 118 24.50 2.50 3.17
C PHE A 118 25.83 2.48 3.94
N GLU A 119 26.88 3.09 3.39
CA GLU A 119 28.24 3.01 3.96
C GLU A 119 28.35 3.64 5.37
N PRO A 120 27.85 4.87 5.63
CA PRO A 120 27.95 5.49 6.95
C PRO A 120 27.16 4.77 8.04
N GLU A 121 26.13 4.00 7.67
CA GLU A 121 25.37 3.17 8.61
C GLU A 121 26.18 1.96 9.10
N GLY A 122 27.28 1.62 8.42
CA GLY A 122 28.17 0.54 8.82
C GLY A 122 27.50 -0.83 8.83
N PHE A 123 26.52 -1.07 7.94
CA PHE A 123 25.68 -2.28 7.98
C PHE A 123 26.48 -3.58 7.93
N ARG A 124 27.60 -3.65 7.21
CA ARG A 124 28.47 -4.84 7.22
C ARG A 124 29.06 -5.11 8.59
N GLY A 125 29.54 -4.06 9.26
CA GLY A 125 30.05 -4.15 10.64
C GLY A 125 28.95 -4.49 11.63
N LEU A 126 27.73 -3.97 11.45
CA LEU A 126 26.58 -4.35 12.26
C LEU A 126 26.17 -5.82 12.03
N ALA A 127 26.11 -6.27 10.78
CA ALA A 127 25.78 -7.64 10.41
C ALA A 127 26.80 -8.65 10.96
N ALA A 128 28.09 -8.31 10.95
CA ALA A 128 29.15 -9.14 11.52
C ALA A 128 28.99 -9.39 13.04
N LYS A 129 28.26 -8.53 13.76
CA LYS A 129 27.97 -8.72 15.20
C LYS A 129 26.96 -9.83 15.48
N LYS A 130 26.29 -10.40 14.48
CA LYS A 130 25.26 -11.44 14.67
C LYS A 130 25.76 -12.62 15.52
N ALA A 131 27.02 -13.04 15.33
CA ALA A 131 27.61 -14.16 16.06
C ALA A 131 28.05 -13.80 17.50
N SER A 132 28.20 -12.52 17.83
CA SER A 132 28.66 -12.05 19.15
C SER A 132 27.56 -11.50 20.05
N LEU A 133 26.33 -11.39 19.55
CA LEU A 133 25.17 -10.92 20.28
C LEU A 133 24.25 -12.09 20.63
N SER A 134 23.57 -12.01 21.77
CA SER A 134 22.45 -12.91 22.04
C SER A 134 21.32 -12.70 21.02
N PRO A 135 20.43 -13.69 20.81
CA PRO A 135 19.29 -13.54 19.89
C PRO A 135 18.45 -12.29 20.17
N ALA A 136 18.21 -11.96 21.45
CA ALA A 136 17.43 -10.78 21.85
C ALA A 136 18.15 -9.46 21.51
N GLU A 137 19.46 -9.36 21.77
CA GLU A 137 20.26 -8.18 21.45
C GLU A 137 20.37 -7.97 19.94
N TRP A 138 20.55 -9.05 19.18
CA TRP A 138 20.57 -9.04 17.73
C TRP A 138 19.24 -8.55 17.15
N ARG A 139 18.12 -9.06 17.65
CA ARG A 139 16.79 -8.60 17.23
C ARG A 139 16.55 -7.14 17.56
N ALA A 140 16.89 -6.71 18.78
CA ALA A 140 16.76 -5.32 19.19
C ALA A 140 17.61 -4.37 18.33
N LEU A 141 18.81 -4.81 17.90
CA LEU A 141 19.62 -4.06 16.95
C LEU A 141 18.91 -3.91 15.59
N ASN A 142 18.39 -4.99 15.02
CA ASN A 142 17.67 -4.94 13.74
C ASN A 142 16.43 -4.05 13.81
N VAL A 143 15.62 -4.17 14.86
CA VAL A 143 14.43 -3.32 15.08
C VAL A 143 14.81 -1.84 15.10
N ARG A 144 15.83 -1.46 15.87
CA ARG A 144 16.30 -0.06 15.91
C ARG A 144 16.79 0.43 14.55
N THR A 145 17.42 -0.43 13.77
CA THR A 145 17.86 -0.08 12.42
C THR A 145 16.67 0.13 11.48
N ILE A 146 15.65 -0.75 11.52
CA ILE A 146 14.43 -0.58 10.71
C ILE A 146 13.74 0.75 11.07
N ASP A 147 13.54 1.02 12.35
CA ASP A 147 12.89 2.24 12.85
C ASP A 147 13.64 3.51 12.42
N LYS A 148 14.97 3.50 12.51
CA LYS A 148 15.82 4.61 12.05
C LYS A 148 15.68 4.88 10.55
N LEU A 149 15.61 3.83 9.73
CA LEU A 149 15.57 3.96 8.26
C LEU A 149 14.15 4.24 7.74
N HIS A 150 13.13 3.89 8.51
CA HIS A 150 11.71 4.03 8.15
C HIS A 150 10.91 4.60 9.31
N PRO A 151 11.17 5.87 9.70
CA PRO A 151 10.43 6.50 10.78
C PRO A 151 8.94 6.53 10.45
N GLU A 152 8.10 6.35 11.48
CA GLU A 152 6.63 6.29 11.35
C GLU A 152 6.13 5.16 10.42
N ARG A 153 6.88 4.06 10.29
CA ARG A 153 6.43 2.86 9.57
C ARG A 153 6.54 1.58 10.39
N LEU A 154 7.39 1.52 11.42
CA LEU A 154 7.52 0.38 12.32
C LEU A 154 6.81 0.64 13.65
N TYR A 155 5.97 -0.29 14.10
CA TYR A 155 5.24 -0.20 15.35
C TYR A 155 5.41 -1.48 16.15
N ARG A 156 5.74 -1.36 17.44
CA ARG A 156 5.63 -2.48 18.38
C ARG A 156 4.22 -2.46 18.96
N ILE A 157 3.45 -3.50 18.67
CA ILE A 157 2.10 -3.65 19.16
C ILE A 157 2.13 -4.58 20.36
N GLN A 158 1.68 -4.08 21.51
CA GLN A 158 1.56 -4.86 22.75
C GLN A 158 0.12 -4.82 23.25
N ARG A 159 -0.47 -6.00 23.44
CA ARG A 159 -1.83 -6.16 23.94
C ARG A 159 -1.92 -7.30 24.94
N ASP A 160 -2.56 -7.03 26.07
CA ASP A 160 -2.97 -8.06 27.03
C ASP A 160 -4.14 -8.84 26.44
N PHE A 161 -3.94 -10.13 26.17
CA PHE A 161 -4.97 -10.96 25.61
C PHE A 161 -6.11 -11.23 26.60
N GLY A 162 -5.83 -11.28 27.90
CA GLY A 162 -6.85 -11.42 28.93
C GLY A 162 -7.81 -10.23 28.96
N GLN A 163 -7.28 -9.01 28.80
CA GLN A 163 -8.09 -7.79 28.66
C GLN A 163 -8.91 -7.80 27.38
N LEU A 164 -8.30 -8.16 26.24
CA LEU A 164 -9.01 -8.31 24.97
C LEU A 164 -10.15 -9.34 25.07
N ALA A 165 -9.87 -10.52 25.61
CA ALA A 165 -10.85 -11.59 25.79
C ALA A 165 -11.97 -11.17 26.75
N THR A 166 -11.66 -10.43 27.81
CA THR A 166 -12.66 -9.91 28.75
C THR A 166 -13.60 -8.91 28.09
N ALA A 167 -13.03 -7.96 27.34
CA ALA A 167 -13.81 -6.97 26.58
C ALA A 167 -14.66 -7.65 25.51
N TRP A 168 -14.11 -8.63 24.79
CA TRP A 168 -14.84 -9.38 23.78
C TRP A 168 -15.97 -10.22 24.37
N ALA A 169 -15.76 -10.93 25.48
CA ALA A 169 -16.85 -11.63 26.17
C ALA A 169 -17.94 -10.68 26.66
N ALA A 170 -17.60 -9.46 27.11
CA ALA A 170 -18.60 -8.46 27.46
C ALA A 170 -19.43 -8.02 26.23
N LEU A 171 -18.77 -7.81 25.09
CA LEU A 171 -19.44 -7.57 23.81
C LEU A 171 -20.40 -8.72 23.47
N LEU A 172 -19.90 -9.95 23.39
CA LEU A 172 -20.69 -11.15 23.04
C LEU A 172 -21.89 -11.36 23.98
N LYS A 173 -21.73 -11.10 25.28
CA LYS A 173 -22.81 -11.17 26.28
C LYS A 173 -23.93 -10.17 25.99
N SER A 174 -23.56 -8.95 25.57
CA SER A 174 -24.50 -7.87 25.28
C SER A 174 -25.09 -7.92 23.86
N SER A 175 -24.42 -8.60 22.93
CA SER A 175 -24.86 -8.69 21.54
C SER A 175 -26.07 -9.62 21.38
N PRO A 176 -27.00 -9.29 20.46
CA PRO A 176 -28.03 -10.23 20.05
C PRO A 176 -27.39 -11.49 19.44
N ALA A 177 -28.15 -12.59 19.41
CA ALA A 177 -27.69 -13.77 18.67
C ALA A 177 -27.46 -13.38 17.19
N PRO A 178 -26.30 -13.69 16.60
CA PRO A 178 -26.00 -13.27 15.24
C PRO A 178 -26.92 -14.00 14.26
N ALA A 179 -27.65 -13.23 13.45
CA ALA A 179 -28.69 -13.76 12.55
C ALA A 179 -28.11 -14.36 11.26
N ASP A 180 -26.93 -13.92 10.84
CA ASP A 180 -26.29 -14.31 9.59
C ASP A 180 -24.75 -14.31 9.71
N LEU A 181 -24.07 -14.69 8.62
CA LEU A 181 -22.60 -14.68 8.55
C LEU A 181 -22.03 -13.27 8.78
N ALA A 182 -22.71 -12.23 8.30
CA ALA A 182 -22.26 -10.86 8.43
C ALA A 182 -22.15 -10.45 9.91
N ALA A 183 -23.21 -10.70 10.69
CA ALA A 183 -23.21 -10.45 12.13
C ALA A 183 -22.16 -11.30 12.88
N ARG A 184 -21.91 -12.54 12.43
CA ARG A 184 -20.85 -13.38 13.01
C ARG A 184 -19.47 -12.79 12.76
N LEU A 185 -19.18 -12.39 11.52
CA LEU A 185 -17.90 -11.79 11.15
C LEU A 185 -17.66 -10.47 11.86
N ASP A 186 -18.70 -9.65 12.07
CA ASP A 186 -18.58 -8.41 12.84
C ASP A 186 -18.13 -8.70 14.28
N LEU A 187 -18.68 -9.74 14.93
CA LEU A 187 -18.24 -10.17 16.26
C LEU A 187 -16.81 -10.72 16.28
N VAL A 188 -16.40 -11.47 15.24
CA VAL A 188 -15.03 -12.00 15.13
C VAL A 188 -14.02 -10.88 14.92
N ASN A 189 -14.30 -9.95 14.00
CA ASN A 189 -13.43 -8.82 13.71
C ASN A 189 -13.31 -7.86 14.91
N ALA A 190 -14.33 -7.80 15.77
CA ALA A 190 -14.32 -7.03 17.00
C ALA A 190 -13.39 -7.60 18.12
N LEU A 191 -12.95 -8.87 18.02
CA LEU A 191 -12.01 -9.45 18.98
C LEU A 191 -10.64 -8.76 18.95
N PHE A 192 -10.15 -8.44 17.75
CA PHE A 192 -8.94 -7.64 17.57
C PHE A 192 -9.12 -6.68 16.39
N PRO A 193 -9.80 -5.54 16.64
CA PRO A 193 -10.21 -4.61 15.59
C PRO A 193 -9.04 -4.12 14.74
N HIS A 194 -9.27 -3.98 13.44
CA HIS A 194 -8.26 -3.59 12.44
C HIS A 194 -7.05 -4.53 12.28
N ARG A 195 -7.09 -5.70 12.95
CA ARG A 195 -6.04 -6.74 12.90
C ARG A 195 -6.56 -8.06 12.40
N ILE A 196 -7.80 -8.40 12.76
CA ILE A 196 -8.57 -9.48 12.14
C ILE A 196 -9.43 -8.88 11.02
N PHE A 197 -9.33 -9.48 9.83
CA PHE A 197 -10.15 -9.14 8.66
C PHE A 197 -10.81 -10.43 8.14
N ALA A 198 -11.50 -11.13 9.04
CA ALA A 198 -12.26 -12.32 8.70
C ALA A 198 -13.39 -11.91 7.75
N TYR A 199 -13.46 -12.61 6.63
CA TYR A 199 -14.50 -12.46 5.61
C TYR A 199 -15.25 -13.78 5.38
N GLU A 200 -14.78 -14.87 5.97
CA GLU A 200 -15.41 -16.20 6.00
C GLU A 200 -15.03 -16.89 7.31
N LEU A 201 -15.76 -17.95 7.68
CA LEU A 201 -15.44 -18.83 8.80
C LEU A 201 -15.48 -20.27 8.31
N SER A 202 -14.52 -21.09 8.75
CA SER A 202 -14.64 -22.53 8.63
C SER A 202 -15.74 -23.07 9.57
N ASP A 203 -16.25 -24.28 9.30
CA ASP A 203 -17.24 -24.92 10.17
C ASP A 203 -16.75 -25.03 11.63
N ALA A 204 -15.45 -25.29 11.82
CA ALA A 204 -14.83 -25.38 13.14
C ALA A 204 -14.79 -24.02 13.85
N GLU A 205 -14.46 -22.95 13.13
CA GLU A 205 -14.48 -21.59 13.68
C GLU A 205 -15.89 -21.12 13.99
N ASP A 206 -16.87 -21.43 13.13
CA ASP A 206 -18.27 -21.09 13.37
C ASP A 206 -18.85 -21.80 14.60
N ALA A 207 -18.54 -23.08 14.77
CA ALA A 207 -18.89 -23.85 15.95
C ALA A 207 -18.23 -23.30 17.22
N ALA A 208 -16.93 -22.97 17.14
CA ALA A 208 -16.19 -22.38 18.26
C ALA A 208 -16.73 -21.00 18.67
N LEU A 209 -17.07 -20.14 17.70
CA LEU A 209 -17.72 -18.85 17.97
C LEU A 209 -19.07 -19.05 18.68
N THR A 210 -19.87 -20.02 18.24
CA THR A 210 -21.17 -20.35 18.84
C THR A 210 -21.01 -20.77 20.31
N GLU A 211 -20.01 -21.61 20.61
CA GLU A 211 -19.68 -21.99 21.98
C GLU A 211 -19.23 -20.78 22.82
N LEU A 212 -18.36 -19.93 22.28
CA LEU A 212 -17.88 -18.73 22.96
C LEU A 212 -18.99 -17.74 23.28
N ILE A 213 -19.96 -17.57 22.39
CA ILE A 213 -21.17 -16.77 22.65
C ILE A 213 -21.96 -17.37 23.81
N ALA A 214 -22.14 -18.69 23.86
CA ALA A 214 -22.87 -19.35 24.95
C ALA A 214 -22.16 -19.16 26.30
N LEU A 215 -20.83 -19.35 26.35
CA LEU A 215 -20.01 -19.13 27.54
C LEU A 215 -20.06 -17.66 28.02
N ALA A 216 -19.96 -16.71 27.10
CA ALA A 216 -20.07 -15.28 27.42
C ALA A 216 -21.44 -14.92 28.01
N LYS A 217 -22.54 -15.48 27.46
CA LYS A 217 -23.91 -15.28 27.97
C LYS A 217 -24.13 -15.92 29.34
N ALA A 218 -23.53 -17.08 29.58
CA ALA A 218 -23.53 -17.74 30.89
C ALA A 218 -22.60 -17.06 31.91
N ASP A 219 -21.79 -16.10 31.48
CA ASP A 219 -20.74 -15.45 32.27
C ASP A 219 -19.67 -16.42 32.81
N ASP A 220 -19.44 -17.53 32.11
CA ASP A 220 -18.42 -18.53 32.46
C ASP A 220 -17.04 -18.09 31.96
N ARG A 221 -16.42 -17.18 32.71
CA ARG A 221 -15.11 -16.60 32.36
C ARG A 221 -13.96 -17.62 32.41
N ALA A 222 -14.07 -18.63 33.27
CA ALA A 222 -13.04 -19.64 33.46
C ALA A 222 -12.91 -20.53 32.22
N ALA A 223 -14.04 -20.97 31.65
CA ALA A 223 -14.05 -21.74 30.41
C ALA A 223 -13.83 -20.87 29.15
N PHE A 224 -14.28 -19.60 29.19
CA PHE A 224 -14.17 -18.69 28.04
C PHE A 224 -12.72 -18.41 27.64
N GLY A 225 -11.85 -18.05 28.59
CA GLY A 225 -10.49 -17.56 28.30
C GLY A 225 -9.65 -18.50 27.42
N PRO A 226 -9.45 -19.78 27.82
CA PRO A 226 -8.68 -20.73 27.01
C PRO A 226 -9.26 -20.97 25.61
N LYS A 227 -10.59 -21.05 25.50
CA LYS A 227 -11.27 -21.24 24.21
C LYS A 227 -11.15 -20.01 23.31
N ALA A 228 -11.23 -18.82 23.89
CA ALA A 228 -11.02 -17.57 23.16
C ALA A 228 -9.58 -17.49 22.62
N GLY A 229 -8.60 -17.95 23.40
CA GLY A 229 -7.20 -18.04 22.95
C GLY A 229 -7.03 -18.98 21.74
N ALA A 230 -7.58 -20.19 21.82
CA ALA A 230 -7.54 -21.14 20.71
C ALA A 230 -8.27 -20.60 19.46
N PHE A 231 -9.44 -19.98 19.66
CA PHE A 231 -10.19 -19.34 18.59
C PHE A 231 -9.41 -18.20 17.93
N PHE A 232 -8.80 -17.32 18.73
CA PHE A 232 -7.95 -16.23 18.25
C PHE A 232 -6.80 -16.75 17.39
N THR A 233 -6.10 -17.80 17.84
CA THR A 233 -5.03 -18.42 17.04
C THR A 233 -5.55 -19.00 15.73
N SER A 234 -6.74 -19.62 15.72
CA SER A 234 -7.36 -20.15 14.49
C SER A 234 -7.66 -19.05 13.48
N VAL A 235 -8.48 -18.05 13.87
CA VAL A 235 -8.98 -17.01 12.95
C VAL A 235 -7.89 -16.05 12.46
N THR A 236 -6.75 -16.01 13.17
CA THR A 236 -5.57 -15.24 12.78
C THR A 236 -4.52 -16.09 12.06
N ALA A 237 -4.78 -17.39 11.88
CA ALA A 237 -3.83 -18.38 11.36
C ALA A 237 -2.45 -18.33 12.08
N GLY A 238 -2.44 -18.00 13.37
CA GLY A 238 -1.24 -17.86 14.19
C GLY A 238 -0.34 -16.66 13.84
N VAL A 239 -0.83 -15.67 13.09
CA VAL A 239 -0.05 -14.47 12.73
C VAL A 239 0.36 -13.67 13.96
N TYR A 240 -0.54 -13.53 14.94
CA TYR A 240 -0.29 -12.81 16.18
C TYR A 240 0.03 -13.81 17.29
N GLU A 241 1.32 -14.04 17.53
CA GLU A 241 1.77 -14.96 18.57
C GLU A 241 1.44 -14.40 19.96
N MET A 242 0.86 -15.25 20.82
CA MET A 242 0.66 -14.94 22.24
C MET A 242 1.81 -15.56 23.05
N ARG A 243 2.50 -14.73 23.83
CA ARG A 243 3.58 -15.14 24.74
C ARG A 243 3.25 -14.62 26.14
N ASP A 244 3.12 -15.53 27.10
CA ASP A 244 2.78 -15.20 28.50
C ASP A 244 1.52 -14.33 28.65
N GLY A 245 0.49 -14.61 27.85
CA GLY A 245 -0.78 -13.85 27.85
C GLY A 245 -0.73 -12.50 27.11
N MET A 246 0.42 -12.13 26.54
CA MET A 246 0.60 -10.92 25.76
C MET A 246 0.70 -11.24 24.27
N ILE A 247 -0.02 -10.47 23.45
CA ILE A 247 0.27 -10.33 22.03
C ILE A 247 1.35 -9.25 21.90
N ASP A 248 2.55 -9.64 21.45
CA ASP A 248 3.69 -8.73 21.28
C ASP A 248 4.36 -9.00 19.93
N TYR A 249 4.24 -8.04 19.02
CA TYR A 249 4.79 -8.17 17.68
C TYR A 249 5.20 -6.82 17.10
N TYR A 250 6.04 -6.87 16.07
CA TYR A 250 6.37 -5.71 15.26
C TYR A 250 5.55 -5.71 13.97
N GLU A 251 5.08 -4.53 13.60
CA GLU A 251 4.33 -4.31 12.37
C GLU A 251 4.97 -3.22 11.54
N TYR A 252 5.12 -3.48 10.25
CA TYR A 252 5.54 -2.50 9.26
C TYR A 252 4.35 -2.07 8.40
N THR A 253 4.08 -0.77 8.33
CA THR A 253 3.00 -0.20 7.51
C THR A 253 3.56 0.82 6.51
N ALA A 254 3.22 0.64 5.23
CA ALA A 254 3.48 1.59 4.17
C ALA A 254 2.16 2.03 3.51
N ILE A 255 2.09 3.31 3.10
CA ILE A 255 0.90 3.88 2.45
C ILE A 255 1.34 4.60 1.19
N TYR A 256 0.80 4.18 0.04
CA TYR A 256 1.15 4.70 -1.27
C TYR A 256 -0.03 5.44 -1.91
N PRO A 257 0.20 6.52 -2.68
CA PRO A 257 -0.83 7.07 -3.55
C PRO A 257 -1.22 6.03 -4.60
N ALA A 258 -2.52 5.84 -4.80
CA ALA A 258 -3.05 4.82 -5.69
C ALA A 258 -3.98 5.42 -6.74
N GLY A 259 -3.76 5.08 -8.00
CA GLY A 259 -4.73 5.26 -9.06
C GLY A 259 -5.81 4.19 -9.02
N SER A 260 -7.02 4.56 -9.39
CA SER A 260 -8.21 3.70 -9.39
C SER A 260 -8.91 3.73 -10.75
N HIS A 261 -10.10 3.13 -10.81
CA HIS A 261 -10.89 3.08 -12.04
C HIS A 261 -11.15 4.49 -12.56
N ASP A 262 -10.99 4.72 -13.88
CA ASP A 262 -11.21 5.99 -14.56
C ASP A 262 -12.71 6.31 -14.68
N ALA A 263 -13.36 6.38 -13.53
CA ALA A 263 -14.77 6.70 -13.37
C ALA A 263 -14.97 7.39 -12.01
N THR A 264 -16.10 8.07 -11.92
CA THR A 264 -16.61 8.65 -10.69
C THR A 264 -18.00 8.09 -10.42
N THR A 265 -18.40 8.04 -9.15
CA THR A 265 -19.73 7.63 -8.72
C THR A 265 -20.35 8.70 -7.81
N ALA A 266 -21.68 8.68 -7.69
CA ALA A 266 -22.40 9.54 -6.77
C ALA A 266 -22.64 8.81 -5.42
N HIS A 267 -22.37 9.48 -4.31
CA HIS A 267 -22.72 9.02 -2.97
C HIS A 267 -23.06 10.23 -2.10
N ASP A 268 -24.21 10.21 -1.42
CA ASP A 268 -24.70 11.33 -0.59
C ASP A 268 -24.64 12.71 -1.28
N GLY A 269 -25.01 12.75 -2.56
CA GLY A 269 -25.01 13.97 -3.38
C GLY A 269 -23.62 14.44 -3.84
N ARG A 270 -22.57 13.65 -3.61
CA ARG A 270 -21.17 13.96 -3.98
C ARG A 270 -20.67 13.09 -5.10
N ILE A 271 -19.80 13.63 -5.94
CA ILE A 271 -19.07 12.88 -6.96
C ILE A 271 -17.71 12.47 -6.40
N ILE A 272 -17.48 11.16 -6.29
CA ILE A 272 -16.24 10.59 -5.73
C ILE A 272 -15.57 9.63 -6.72
N PRO A 273 -14.24 9.44 -6.64
CA PRO A 273 -13.53 8.42 -7.42
C PRO A 273 -14.06 6.99 -7.18
N VAL A 274 -14.12 6.19 -8.24
CA VAL A 274 -14.49 4.77 -8.13
C VAL A 274 -13.28 3.92 -7.78
N ILE A 275 -13.46 3.08 -6.76
CA ILE A 275 -12.62 1.91 -6.48
C ILE A 275 -13.22 0.73 -7.24
N SER A 276 -12.46 0.17 -8.17
CA SER A 276 -12.87 -1.02 -8.92
C SER A 276 -12.95 -2.24 -8.01
N THR A 277 -13.92 -3.10 -8.30
CA THR A 277 -14.06 -4.44 -7.74
C THR A 277 -13.92 -4.49 -6.21
N PRO A 278 -14.79 -3.76 -5.47
CA PRO A 278 -14.79 -3.82 -4.01
C PRO A 278 -15.01 -5.26 -3.52
N GLY A 279 -14.26 -5.68 -2.50
CA GLY A 279 -14.25 -7.05 -2.02
C GLY A 279 -12.87 -7.58 -1.61
N VAL A 280 -12.77 -8.91 -1.57
CA VAL A 280 -11.58 -9.67 -1.20
C VAL A 280 -10.95 -10.29 -2.44
N TRP A 281 -9.72 -9.90 -2.74
CA TRP A 281 -9.02 -10.33 -3.96
C TRP A 281 -7.60 -10.80 -3.65
N PRO A 282 -7.36 -12.12 -3.58
CA PRO A 282 -6.01 -12.64 -3.47
C PRO A 282 -5.21 -12.37 -4.76
N LEU A 283 -3.90 -12.17 -4.62
CA LEU A 283 -3.01 -12.17 -5.77
C LEU A 283 -3.05 -13.54 -6.45
N ILE A 284 -3.19 -13.54 -7.77
CA ILE A 284 -3.31 -14.74 -8.60
C ILE A 284 -2.21 -14.76 -9.68
N PRO A 285 -1.78 -15.94 -10.12
CA PRO A 285 -0.87 -16.05 -11.25
C PRO A 285 -1.57 -15.63 -12.54
N ARG A 286 -0.84 -14.93 -13.41
CA ARG A 286 -1.33 -14.57 -14.74
C ARG A 286 -1.36 -15.81 -15.64
N LYS A 287 -2.54 -16.38 -15.90
CA LYS A 287 -2.68 -17.59 -16.73
C LYS A 287 -2.75 -17.31 -18.24
N TYR A 288 -3.13 -16.10 -18.64
CA TYR A 288 -3.43 -15.74 -20.03
C TYR A 288 -2.76 -14.44 -20.47
N GLY A 289 -2.49 -14.32 -21.78
CA GLY A 289 -1.98 -13.11 -22.44
C GLY A 289 -0.51 -13.18 -22.86
N MET A 290 -0.01 -12.09 -23.46
CA MET A 290 1.37 -12.02 -23.99
C MET A 290 2.41 -11.87 -22.88
N GLY A 291 3.60 -12.46 -23.05
CA GLY A 291 4.70 -12.39 -22.07
C GLY A 291 4.69 -13.56 -21.09
N MET A 292 5.26 -13.37 -19.90
CA MET A 292 5.31 -14.43 -18.88
C MET A 292 3.92 -14.77 -18.34
N THR A 293 3.62 -16.06 -18.26
CA THR A 293 2.41 -16.63 -17.68
C THR A 293 2.76 -17.62 -16.57
N GLY A 294 1.76 -18.00 -15.77
CA GLY A 294 1.93 -18.94 -14.65
C GLY A 294 2.56 -18.34 -13.39
N ILE A 295 2.82 -17.02 -13.38
CA ILE A 295 3.47 -16.32 -12.26
C ILE A 295 2.66 -15.09 -11.82
N VAL A 296 2.84 -14.69 -10.56
CA VAL A 296 2.15 -13.59 -9.88
C VAL A 296 2.86 -12.27 -10.11
N ASP A 297 4.20 -12.23 -10.08
CA ASP A 297 5.01 -11.03 -10.31
C ASP A 297 5.49 -10.93 -11.76
N TYR A 298 4.57 -11.04 -12.71
CA TYR A 298 4.93 -11.04 -14.13
C TYR A 298 5.39 -9.65 -14.59
N ILE A 299 6.37 -9.64 -15.50
CA ILE A 299 6.79 -8.43 -16.21
C ILE A 299 6.08 -8.42 -17.57
N SER A 300 5.46 -7.29 -17.90
CA SER A 300 4.79 -7.10 -19.19
C SER A 300 5.78 -7.07 -20.34
N SER A 301 5.42 -7.67 -21.48
CA SER A 301 6.18 -7.54 -22.72
C SER A 301 6.04 -6.15 -23.37
N ARG A 302 5.16 -5.29 -22.82
CA ARG A 302 4.99 -3.91 -23.27
C ARG A 302 6.02 -3.02 -22.58
N GLY A 303 7.03 -2.55 -23.33
CA GLY A 303 8.16 -1.81 -22.78
C GLY A 303 7.82 -0.53 -22.00
N TYR A 304 6.67 0.10 -22.25
CA TYR A 304 6.24 1.30 -21.52
C TYR A 304 5.88 1.07 -20.04
N TYR A 305 5.90 -0.19 -19.55
CA TYR A 305 5.80 -0.52 -18.12
C TYR A 305 7.18 -0.67 -17.44
N GLY A 306 8.27 -0.32 -18.14
CA GLY A 306 9.58 -0.14 -17.51
C GLY A 306 10.13 -1.36 -16.78
N MET A 307 9.86 -2.58 -17.28
CA MET A 307 10.35 -3.83 -16.68
C MET A 307 9.91 -4.08 -15.23
N LEU A 308 8.85 -3.42 -14.75
CA LEU A 308 8.35 -3.63 -13.40
C LEU A 308 7.40 -4.83 -13.31
N PRO A 309 7.35 -5.50 -12.14
CA PRO A 309 6.40 -6.56 -11.91
C PRO A 309 4.98 -5.99 -11.79
N MET A 310 4.02 -6.75 -12.28
CA MET A 310 2.59 -6.49 -12.14
C MET A 310 1.99 -7.62 -11.31
N PHE A 311 1.10 -7.29 -10.39
CA PHE A 311 0.48 -8.25 -9.46
C PHE A 311 -1.00 -8.42 -9.78
N PRO A 312 -1.43 -9.43 -10.56
CA PRO A 312 -2.83 -9.65 -10.85
C PRO A 312 -3.57 -10.13 -9.61
N TYR A 313 -4.82 -9.68 -9.46
CA TYR A 313 -5.72 -10.14 -8.39
C TYR A 313 -7.09 -10.56 -8.91
N GLU A 314 -7.41 -10.25 -10.17
CA GLU A 314 -8.67 -10.63 -10.81
C GLU A 314 -8.48 -10.78 -12.32
N HIS A 315 -8.98 -11.89 -12.88
CA HIS A 315 -9.01 -12.12 -14.32
C HIS A 315 -10.28 -11.50 -14.91
N GLY A 316 -10.11 -10.47 -15.73
CA GLY A 316 -11.23 -9.73 -16.36
C GLY A 316 -11.68 -10.29 -17.71
N GLY A 317 -11.15 -11.44 -18.14
CA GLY A 317 -11.44 -12.07 -19.42
C GLY A 317 -10.39 -11.81 -20.50
N GLY A 318 -10.24 -12.76 -21.43
CA GLY A 318 -9.21 -12.71 -22.48
C GLY A 318 -7.81 -12.52 -21.90
N ILE A 319 -7.13 -11.46 -22.35
CA ILE A 319 -5.78 -11.08 -21.87
C ILE A 319 -5.79 -10.06 -20.73
N LEU A 320 -6.98 -9.63 -20.28
CA LEU A 320 -7.14 -8.52 -19.33
C LEU A 320 -7.18 -9.02 -17.89
N TYR A 321 -6.48 -8.29 -17.03
CA TYR A 321 -6.44 -8.52 -15.60
C TYR A 321 -6.57 -7.17 -14.91
N ASN A 322 -7.28 -7.17 -13.78
CA ASN A 322 -7.09 -6.13 -12.79
C ASN A 322 -5.85 -6.50 -11.96
N SER A 323 -4.94 -5.54 -11.81
CA SER A 323 -3.62 -5.77 -11.21
C SER A 323 -3.15 -4.55 -10.42
N ILE A 324 -2.27 -4.76 -9.44
CA ILE A 324 -1.46 -3.68 -8.87
C ILE A 324 -0.22 -3.56 -9.74
N HIS A 325 0.00 -2.40 -10.34
CA HIS A 325 1.16 -2.16 -11.17
C HIS A 325 1.46 -0.68 -11.35
N ASP A 326 2.50 -0.38 -12.11
CA ASP A 326 2.99 0.97 -12.32
C ASP A 326 1.99 1.80 -13.14
N THR A 327 2.19 3.10 -13.12
CA THR A 327 1.37 4.08 -13.82
C THR A 327 1.20 3.71 -15.30
N GLY A 328 2.23 3.16 -15.94
CA GLY A 328 2.30 3.01 -17.40
C GLY A 328 1.93 4.30 -18.13
N ILE A 329 2.13 5.45 -17.46
CA ILE A 329 1.85 6.83 -17.88
C ILE A 329 3.17 7.58 -17.77
N SER A 330 3.60 8.10 -18.91
CA SER A 330 4.88 8.78 -19.05
C SER A 330 4.67 10.07 -19.78
N ASN A 331 5.02 11.17 -19.11
CA ASN A 331 4.84 12.50 -19.64
C ASN A 331 6.17 12.99 -20.18
N TRP A 332 6.21 13.30 -21.48
CA TRP A 332 7.31 14.08 -22.05
C TRP A 332 7.32 15.45 -21.40
N ILE A 333 8.44 15.84 -20.79
CA ILE A 333 8.49 17.06 -19.97
C ILE A 333 8.48 18.31 -20.84
N GLN A 334 9.31 18.32 -21.87
CA GLN A 334 9.47 19.48 -22.74
C GLN A 334 8.17 19.79 -23.49
N GLY A 335 7.64 21.00 -23.29
CA GLY A 335 6.39 21.43 -23.92
C GLY A 335 5.13 20.83 -23.32
N HIS A 336 5.20 20.06 -22.22
CA HIS A 336 4.00 19.50 -21.61
C HIS A 336 3.05 20.61 -21.14
N PRO A 337 1.74 20.52 -21.44
CA PRO A 337 0.79 21.57 -21.03
C PRO A 337 0.55 21.60 -19.52
N LEU A 338 0.53 20.42 -18.87
CA LEU A 338 0.15 20.32 -17.44
C LEU A 338 1.31 20.36 -16.43
N LEU A 339 2.51 19.89 -16.79
CA LEU A 339 3.60 19.77 -15.81
C LEU A 339 4.12 21.15 -15.41
N PRO A 340 4.58 21.38 -14.18
CA PRO A 340 5.22 22.65 -13.82
C PRO A 340 6.40 22.98 -14.77
N LYS A 341 6.53 24.24 -15.18
CA LYS A 341 7.60 24.65 -16.13
C LYS A 341 8.99 24.35 -15.59
N ALA A 342 9.17 24.45 -14.27
CA ALA A 342 10.43 24.17 -13.57
C ALA A 342 10.94 22.73 -13.80
N TRP A 343 10.06 21.78 -14.11
CA TRP A 343 10.46 20.39 -14.35
C TRP A 343 11.29 20.22 -15.63
N ALA A 344 11.14 21.12 -16.61
CA ALA A 344 11.92 21.08 -17.86
C ALA A 344 13.42 21.31 -17.65
N SER A 345 13.80 21.93 -16.53
CA SER A 345 15.19 22.14 -16.13
C SER A 345 15.62 21.24 -14.97
N TYR A 346 14.81 20.24 -14.60
CA TYR A 346 15.09 19.39 -13.44
C TYR A 346 16.24 18.43 -13.74
N THR A 347 17.36 18.61 -13.04
CA THR A 347 18.59 17.83 -13.20
C THR A 347 18.98 17.06 -11.94
N ALA A 348 18.26 17.22 -10.82
CA ALA A 348 18.65 16.57 -9.57
C ALA A 348 18.65 15.04 -9.73
N GLY A 349 19.75 14.42 -9.30
CA GLY A 349 20.02 13.00 -9.48
C GLY A 349 20.25 12.54 -10.92
N SER A 350 20.31 13.43 -11.93
CA SER A 350 20.58 13.03 -13.32
C SER A 350 22.02 12.60 -13.51
N ARG A 351 22.22 11.37 -14.00
CA ARG A 351 23.56 10.81 -14.25
C ARG A 351 24.34 11.57 -15.32
N SER A 352 23.63 12.18 -16.27
CA SER A 352 24.25 12.95 -17.37
C SER A 352 24.48 14.42 -17.03
N GLY A 353 24.02 14.90 -15.87
CA GLY A 353 23.95 16.32 -15.53
C GLY A 353 22.94 17.14 -16.38
N LYS A 354 22.26 16.51 -17.35
CA LYS A 354 21.26 17.15 -18.21
C LYS A 354 19.84 16.91 -17.69
N PRO A 355 18.88 17.78 -18.02
CA PRO A 355 17.48 17.56 -17.65
C PRO A 355 16.94 16.26 -18.21
N TYR A 356 16.04 15.63 -17.47
CA TYR A 356 15.34 14.44 -17.94
C TYR A 356 14.35 14.79 -19.07
N ASN A 357 14.10 13.85 -19.96
CA ASN A 357 13.12 14.04 -21.03
C ASN A 357 11.69 13.65 -20.60
N ARG A 358 11.55 12.79 -19.58
CA ARG A 358 10.29 12.19 -19.16
C ARG A 358 10.15 12.08 -17.65
N VAL A 359 8.90 11.99 -17.22
CA VAL A 359 8.52 11.69 -15.83
C VAL A 359 7.33 10.72 -15.79
N ALA A 360 7.43 9.71 -14.94
CA ALA A 360 6.36 8.78 -14.63
C ALA A 360 5.73 9.16 -13.28
N ILE A 361 4.43 9.44 -13.30
CA ILE A 361 3.63 9.86 -12.15
C ILE A 361 2.30 9.10 -12.11
N THR A 362 1.83 8.76 -10.92
CA THR A 362 0.50 8.20 -10.67
C THR A 362 -0.49 9.35 -10.51
N SER A 363 -1.71 9.16 -11.00
CA SER A 363 -2.86 9.97 -10.56
C SER A 363 -3.45 9.30 -9.33
N ARG A 364 -3.57 10.02 -8.22
CA ARG A 364 -4.27 9.56 -7.02
C ARG A 364 -5.77 9.72 -7.26
N GLY A 365 -6.42 8.63 -7.69
CA GLY A 365 -7.80 8.63 -8.16
C GLY A 365 -7.96 8.12 -9.60
N PRO A 366 -8.99 8.56 -10.34
CA PRO A 366 -9.42 7.94 -11.59
C PRO A 366 -8.35 8.03 -12.70
N VAL A 367 -7.82 6.87 -13.14
CA VAL A 367 -6.71 6.83 -14.13
C VAL A 367 -6.52 5.48 -14.83
N SER A 368 -7.38 4.49 -14.58
CA SER A 368 -7.13 3.11 -14.99
C SER A 368 -8.42 2.41 -15.43
N HIS A 369 -8.33 1.42 -16.31
CA HIS A 369 -9.51 0.63 -16.70
C HIS A 369 -9.95 -0.38 -15.62
N GLY A 370 -9.37 -0.35 -14.41
CA GLY A 370 -9.72 -1.24 -13.30
C GLY A 370 -8.55 -1.67 -12.42
N CYS A 371 -7.31 -1.52 -12.89
CA CYS A 371 -6.09 -1.78 -12.12
C CYS A 371 -5.83 -0.70 -11.05
N THR A 372 -5.14 -1.09 -9.97
CA THR A 372 -4.54 -0.15 -9.02
C THR A 372 -3.17 0.31 -9.50
N ARG A 373 -2.99 1.63 -9.63
CA ARG A 373 -1.75 2.22 -10.16
C ARG A 373 -0.90 2.80 -9.06
N LEU A 374 0.36 2.38 -8.98
CA LEU A 374 1.35 2.96 -8.07
C LEU A 374 2.41 3.71 -8.85
N ASN A 375 3.10 4.65 -8.17
CA ASN A 375 4.34 5.15 -8.71
C ASN A 375 5.35 4.02 -8.87
N THR A 376 6.21 4.17 -9.87
CA THR A 376 7.18 3.16 -10.30
C THR A 376 8.14 2.74 -9.17
N GLY A 377 8.61 3.67 -8.34
CA GLY A 377 9.46 3.33 -7.20
C GLY A 377 8.71 2.73 -6.03
N HIS A 378 7.49 3.19 -5.75
CA HIS A 378 6.61 2.56 -4.74
C HIS A 378 6.22 1.13 -5.10
N LEU A 379 6.08 0.82 -6.39
CA LEU A 379 5.86 -0.55 -6.84
C LEU A 379 7.12 -1.42 -6.67
N ALA A 380 8.31 -0.85 -6.86
CA ALA A 380 9.57 -1.55 -6.60
C ALA A 380 9.75 -1.82 -5.10
N GLU A 381 9.46 -0.83 -4.24
CA GLU A 381 9.41 -1.00 -2.78
C GLU A 381 8.38 -2.08 -2.39
N LEU A 382 7.17 -2.02 -2.95
CA LEU A 382 6.16 -3.05 -2.74
C LEU A 382 6.72 -4.43 -3.10
N ARG A 383 7.31 -4.62 -4.28
CA ARG A 383 7.89 -5.92 -4.66
C ARG A 383 8.95 -6.40 -3.67
N GLU A 384 9.77 -5.49 -3.15
CA GLU A 384 10.82 -5.81 -2.17
C GLU A 384 10.24 -6.30 -0.85
N MET A 385 9.11 -5.73 -0.42
CA MET A 385 8.43 -6.10 0.81
C MET A 385 7.81 -7.52 0.78
N LEU A 386 7.45 -8.01 -0.41
CA LEU A 386 6.74 -9.28 -0.59
C LEU A 386 7.70 -10.49 -0.70
N PRO A 387 7.19 -11.74 -0.64
CA PRO A 387 8.02 -12.94 -0.70
C PRO A 387 8.93 -12.99 -1.94
N SER A 388 10.06 -13.67 -1.82
CA SER A 388 11.07 -13.75 -2.88
C SER A 388 10.54 -14.48 -4.11
N THR A 389 9.67 -15.48 -3.94
CA THR A 389 9.19 -16.31 -5.06
C THR A 389 7.75 -15.99 -5.48
N SER A 390 7.44 -16.25 -6.76
CA SER A 390 6.08 -16.10 -7.28
C SER A 390 5.08 -17.07 -6.64
N ALA A 391 5.51 -18.24 -6.19
CA ALA A 391 4.61 -19.21 -5.58
C ALA A 391 4.16 -18.75 -4.19
N GLU A 392 5.07 -18.11 -3.44
CA GLU A 392 4.75 -17.56 -2.12
C GLU A 392 3.95 -16.26 -2.22
N LEU A 393 4.04 -15.52 -3.32
CA LEU A 393 3.20 -14.36 -3.61
C LEU A 393 1.71 -14.72 -3.84
N GLU A 394 1.44 -15.92 -4.35
CA GLU A 394 0.07 -16.36 -4.67
C GLU A 394 -0.78 -16.47 -3.41
N GLY A 395 -1.92 -15.78 -3.40
CA GLY A 395 -2.84 -15.77 -2.26
C GLY A 395 -2.66 -14.62 -1.26
N ILE A 396 -1.68 -13.73 -1.44
CA ILE A 396 -1.63 -12.49 -0.62
C ILE A 396 -2.91 -11.70 -0.85
N VAL A 397 -3.63 -11.38 0.22
CA VAL A 397 -4.98 -10.80 0.10
C VAL A 397 -4.91 -9.29 -0.09
N THR A 398 -5.66 -8.81 -1.06
CA THR A 398 -5.95 -7.39 -1.26
C THR A 398 -7.41 -7.12 -0.95
N TYR A 399 -7.66 -6.22 -0.01
CA TYR A 399 -8.97 -5.80 0.44
C TYR A 399 -9.33 -4.47 -0.21
N ARG A 400 -10.55 -4.37 -0.71
CA ARG A 400 -11.04 -3.21 -1.45
C ARG A 400 -12.36 -2.75 -0.86
N ASN A 401 -12.36 -1.59 -0.22
CA ASN A 401 -13.56 -1.03 0.39
C ASN A 401 -14.55 -0.55 -0.69
N PRO A 402 -15.85 -0.40 -0.34
CA PRO A 402 -16.75 0.42 -1.12
C PRO A 402 -16.14 1.81 -1.35
N SER A 403 -16.43 2.43 -2.49
CA SER A 403 -15.73 3.65 -2.93
C SER A 403 -15.86 4.82 -1.94
N HIS A 404 -16.96 4.88 -1.19
CA HIS A 404 -17.26 5.91 -0.19
C HIS A 404 -16.77 5.58 1.23
N CYS A 405 -16.32 4.35 1.51
CA CYS A 405 -15.84 3.97 2.84
C CYS A 405 -14.32 4.05 2.95
N TYR A 406 -13.88 4.56 4.09
CA TYR A 406 -12.51 4.90 4.44
C TYR A 406 -11.73 3.68 4.94
N ASP A 407 -10.41 3.78 4.85
CA ASP A 407 -9.48 2.91 5.56
C ASP A 407 -9.29 3.50 6.96
N VAL A 408 -10.12 3.04 7.90
CA VAL A 408 -10.03 3.38 9.32
C VAL A 408 -9.08 2.38 9.99
N PHE A 409 -8.10 2.89 10.74
CA PHE A 409 -7.02 2.04 11.21
C PHE A 409 -6.37 2.53 12.51
N ASP A 410 -6.18 1.60 13.45
CA ASP A 410 -5.33 1.78 14.64
C ASP A 410 -3.86 1.48 14.27
N ARG A 411 -3.19 2.49 13.71
CA ARG A 411 -1.83 2.37 13.18
C ARG A 411 -0.82 1.94 14.24
N LYS A 412 -0.91 2.53 15.43
CA LYS A 412 0.05 2.32 16.52
C LYS A 412 -0.30 1.14 17.41
N GLY A 413 -1.50 0.57 17.24
CA GLY A 413 -2.00 -0.39 18.21
C GLY A 413 -2.08 0.28 19.57
N ASP A 414 -2.73 1.43 19.69
CA ASP A 414 -3.00 2.12 20.96
C ASP A 414 -4.51 2.42 21.15
N GLY A 415 -5.34 2.01 20.20
CA GLY A 415 -6.79 2.24 20.19
C GLY A 415 -7.20 3.55 19.52
N ASN A 416 -6.25 4.40 19.13
CA ASN A 416 -6.55 5.67 18.47
C ASN A 416 -6.78 5.42 16.97
N LEU A 417 -8.04 5.54 16.55
CA LEU A 417 -8.43 5.33 15.16
C LEU A 417 -8.16 6.57 14.32
N GLU A 418 -7.51 6.35 13.17
CA GLU A 418 -7.20 7.38 12.20
C GLU A 418 -7.73 6.96 10.82
N ILE A 419 -8.04 7.94 9.97
CA ILE A 419 -8.27 7.72 8.53
C ILE A 419 -6.91 7.73 7.85
N MET A 420 -6.64 6.72 7.02
CA MET A 420 -5.36 6.64 6.30
C MET A 420 -5.36 7.54 5.05
N GLY A 421 -4.27 8.29 4.87
CA GLY A 421 -4.03 9.14 3.71
C GLY A 421 -2.54 9.29 3.42
N VAL A 422 -2.22 10.04 2.36
CA VAL A 422 -0.84 10.28 1.91
C VAL A 422 -0.68 11.71 1.40
N GLN A 423 0.49 12.30 1.61
CA GLN A 423 0.87 13.65 1.18
C GLN A 423 1.27 13.65 -0.31
N TYR A 424 0.34 13.29 -1.18
CA TYR A 424 0.50 13.28 -2.63
C TYR A 424 -0.77 13.81 -3.29
N TYR A 425 -0.60 14.83 -4.13
CA TYR A 425 -1.69 15.73 -4.55
C TYR A 425 -1.83 15.83 -6.08
N LEU A 426 -1.34 14.84 -6.85
CA LEU A 426 -1.57 14.78 -8.29
C LEU A 426 -2.80 13.93 -8.61
N ALA A 427 -3.82 14.53 -9.24
CA ALA A 427 -4.93 13.82 -9.85
C ALA A 427 -5.20 14.34 -11.27
N PHE A 428 -5.16 13.43 -12.24
CA PHE A 428 -5.32 13.73 -13.65
C PHE A 428 -5.97 12.59 -14.43
N ARG A 429 -6.48 12.93 -15.61
CA ARG A 429 -6.85 11.99 -16.67
C ARG A 429 -5.74 11.89 -17.71
N HIS A 430 -5.64 10.72 -18.34
CA HIS A 430 -4.69 10.48 -19.41
C HIS A 430 -5.38 10.10 -20.72
N ASN A 431 -4.68 10.26 -21.84
CA ASN A 431 -5.16 9.84 -23.15
C ASN A 431 -4.72 8.39 -23.50
N LYS A 432 -5.16 7.88 -24.65
CA LYS A 432 -4.75 6.53 -25.14
C LYS A 432 -3.23 6.39 -25.33
N SER A 433 -2.52 7.50 -25.54
CA SER A 433 -1.06 7.56 -25.61
C SER A 433 -0.38 7.58 -24.24
N ARG A 434 -1.14 7.44 -23.14
CA ARG A 434 -0.65 7.35 -21.77
C ARG A 434 0.11 8.60 -21.31
N VAL A 435 -0.43 9.76 -21.68
CA VAL A 435 0.05 11.09 -21.29
C VAL A 435 -1.08 11.82 -20.55
N ALA A 436 -0.76 12.52 -19.47
CA ALA A 436 -1.71 13.34 -18.73
C ALA A 436 -2.21 14.51 -19.58
N THR A 437 -3.53 14.67 -19.69
CA THR A 437 -4.13 15.71 -20.57
C THR A 437 -5.05 16.69 -19.85
N GLN A 438 -5.58 16.31 -18.68
CA GLN A 438 -6.46 17.15 -17.86
C GLN A 438 -6.25 16.82 -16.39
N ILE A 439 -6.45 17.80 -15.52
CA ILE A 439 -6.35 17.64 -14.06
C ILE A 439 -7.75 17.63 -13.44
N TRP A 440 -7.92 16.79 -12.41
CA TRP A 440 -9.14 16.77 -11.60
C TRP A 440 -9.13 17.88 -10.55
N ALA A 441 -7.95 18.24 -10.07
CA ALA A 441 -7.72 19.29 -9.10
C ALA A 441 -6.33 19.90 -9.29
N GLN A 442 -6.16 21.14 -8.83
CA GLN A 442 -4.84 21.73 -8.67
C GLN A 442 -4.02 20.93 -7.65
N ASN A 443 -2.70 20.87 -7.83
CA ASN A 443 -1.81 20.03 -7.02
C ASN A 443 -1.39 20.67 -5.69
N THR A 444 -2.25 21.50 -5.12
CA THR A 444 -2.10 22.00 -3.75
C THR A 444 -2.89 21.10 -2.80
N ARG A 445 -2.43 20.94 -1.55
CA ARG A 445 -3.13 20.13 -0.55
C ARG A 445 -4.60 20.54 -0.37
N LYS A 446 -4.87 21.85 -0.37
CA LYS A 446 -6.23 22.40 -0.17
C LYS A 446 -7.15 22.07 -1.35
N ASP A 447 -6.73 22.38 -2.58
CA ASP A 447 -7.57 22.17 -3.77
C ASP A 447 -7.78 20.68 -4.04
N PHE A 448 -6.71 19.89 -3.86
CA PHE A 448 -6.77 18.45 -4.00
C PHE A 448 -7.73 17.81 -3.00
N TYR A 449 -7.69 18.20 -1.72
CA TYR A 449 -8.64 17.66 -0.73
C TYR A 449 -10.05 18.21 -0.86
N ALA A 450 -10.22 19.44 -1.36
CA ALA A 450 -11.55 19.95 -1.71
C ALA A 450 -12.19 19.12 -2.82
N TRP A 451 -11.42 18.68 -3.82
CA TRP A 451 -11.91 17.72 -4.83
C TRP A 451 -12.10 16.32 -4.25
N LEU A 452 -11.10 15.80 -3.54
CA LEU A 452 -11.09 14.42 -3.11
C LEU A 452 -12.17 14.20 -2.05
N TYR A 453 -12.18 14.95 -0.96
CA TYR A 453 -13.07 14.76 0.21
C TYR A 453 -14.24 15.75 0.25
N GLY A 454 -14.13 16.91 -0.41
CA GLY A 454 -15.19 17.91 -0.39
C GLY A 454 -15.48 18.43 1.02
N ASN A 455 -16.76 18.54 1.35
CA ASN A 455 -17.24 18.99 2.65
C ASN A 455 -17.30 17.87 3.73
N GLU A 456 -16.76 16.68 3.45
CA GLU A 456 -16.66 15.59 4.43
C GLU A 456 -15.62 15.89 5.52
N MET A 457 -14.66 16.75 5.20
CA MET A 457 -13.56 17.12 6.08
C MET A 457 -13.71 18.53 6.64
N LYS A 458 -13.22 18.71 7.87
CA LYS A 458 -12.81 20.01 8.41
C LYS A 458 -11.33 20.18 8.12
N TYR A 459 -11.01 21.11 7.23
CA TYR A 459 -9.65 21.35 6.79
C TYR A 459 -8.80 21.97 7.92
N GLY A 460 -7.60 21.45 8.11
CA GLY A 460 -6.61 21.95 9.07
C GLY A 460 -5.20 21.62 8.60
N PRO A 461 -4.15 21.98 9.36
CA PRO A 461 -2.77 21.53 9.12
C PRO A 461 -2.64 19.99 9.05
N ILE A 462 -1.47 19.50 8.63
CA ILE A 462 -1.16 18.07 8.65
C ILE A 462 -1.36 17.53 10.08
N GLY A 463 -2.08 16.41 10.19
CA GLY A 463 -2.44 15.80 11.48
C GLY A 463 -3.60 16.47 12.24
N GLN A 464 -4.23 17.50 11.66
CA GLN A 464 -5.36 18.22 12.28
C GLN A 464 -6.62 18.23 11.39
N VAL A 465 -6.61 17.54 10.25
CA VAL A 465 -7.82 17.35 9.44
C VAL A 465 -8.72 16.32 10.12
N THR A 466 -9.99 16.65 10.30
CA THR A 466 -10.97 15.75 10.93
C THR A 466 -12.18 15.53 10.02
N PHE A 467 -12.86 14.41 10.21
CA PHE A 467 -14.08 14.07 9.47
C PHE A 467 -15.25 13.90 10.44
N ASP A 468 -16.39 14.54 10.14
CA ASP A 468 -17.55 14.50 11.03
C ASP A 468 -18.27 13.16 11.01
N ARG A 469 -18.24 12.47 9.87
CA ARG A 469 -18.82 11.14 9.68
C ARG A 469 -17.94 10.33 8.75
N VAL A 470 -17.57 9.13 9.19
CA VAL A 470 -16.66 8.23 8.48
C VAL A 470 -17.28 6.85 8.42
N CYS A 471 -17.59 6.36 7.22
CA CYS A 471 -17.90 4.94 7.00
C CYS A 471 -16.59 4.15 6.93
N GLU A 472 -16.44 3.09 7.71
CA GLU A 472 -15.43 2.05 7.48
C GLU A 472 -15.99 0.97 6.55
N GLY A 473 -15.15 0.39 5.69
CA GLY A 473 -15.54 -0.78 4.90
C GLY A 473 -15.32 -2.09 5.66
N THR A 474 -16.29 -3.00 5.58
CA THR A 474 -16.17 -4.39 6.09
C THR A 474 -16.42 -5.41 4.97
N LEU A 475 -16.25 -6.70 5.27
CA LEU A 475 -16.18 -7.78 4.29
C LEU A 475 -17.09 -8.96 4.70
N VAL A 476 -17.82 -9.52 3.73
CA VAL A 476 -18.61 -10.74 3.90
C VAL A 476 -18.48 -11.60 2.65
N GLY A 477 -17.93 -12.80 2.81
CA GLY A 477 -17.43 -13.61 1.71
C GLY A 477 -16.44 -12.81 0.85
N LYS A 478 -16.67 -12.76 -0.45
CA LYS A 478 -15.84 -11.99 -1.39
C LYS A 478 -16.27 -10.54 -1.56
N HIS A 479 -17.33 -10.10 -0.89
CA HIS A 479 -17.96 -8.79 -1.10
C HIS A 479 -17.59 -7.81 0.01
N ALA A 480 -17.43 -6.53 -0.37
CA ALA A 480 -17.30 -5.46 0.60
C ALA A 480 -18.64 -4.75 0.81
N ARG A 481 -18.86 -4.26 2.03
CA ARG A 481 -20.06 -3.52 2.44
C ARG A 481 -19.69 -2.39 3.41
N GLU A 482 -20.66 -1.54 3.72
CA GLU A 482 -20.52 -0.56 4.81
C GLU A 482 -20.42 -1.29 6.16
N GLY A 483 -19.46 -0.87 6.97
CA GLY A 483 -19.26 -1.33 8.35
C GLY A 483 -19.62 -0.24 9.35
N SER A 484 -18.83 -0.12 10.40
CA SER A 484 -19.04 0.86 11.45
C SER A 484 -18.92 2.30 10.94
N THR A 485 -19.69 3.20 11.56
CA THR A 485 -19.60 4.64 11.34
C THR A 485 -18.95 5.30 12.54
N TYR A 486 -17.95 6.14 12.28
CA TYR A 486 -17.23 6.91 13.29
C TYR A 486 -17.47 8.40 13.12
N GLN A 487 -17.22 9.17 14.17
CA GLN A 487 -17.30 10.63 14.16
C GLN A 487 -15.99 11.23 14.69
N GLY A 488 -15.58 12.36 14.12
CA GLY A 488 -14.45 13.14 14.62
C GLY A 488 -13.07 12.49 14.41
N LEU A 489 -12.94 11.50 13.51
CA LEU A 489 -11.65 10.87 13.25
C LEU A 489 -10.69 11.82 12.54
N THR A 490 -9.42 11.76 12.89
CA THR A 490 -8.33 12.51 12.27
C THR A 490 -7.79 11.80 11.03
N LEU A 491 -7.34 12.56 10.04
CA LEU A 491 -6.60 12.05 8.89
C LEU A 491 -5.11 11.94 9.23
N TYR A 492 -4.58 10.72 9.19
CA TYR A 492 -3.14 10.49 9.15
C TYR A 492 -2.66 10.65 7.71
N GLU A 493 -1.86 11.68 7.45
CA GLU A 493 -1.26 11.93 6.14
C GLU A 493 0.17 11.43 6.11
N ALA A 494 0.36 10.17 5.69
CA ALA A 494 1.70 9.61 5.53
C ALA A 494 2.56 10.49 4.61
N PRO A 495 3.80 10.86 5.01
CA PRO A 495 4.71 11.57 4.13
C PRO A 495 4.94 10.81 2.84
N TYR A 496 4.99 11.53 1.72
CA TYR A 496 5.38 10.93 0.45
C TYR A 496 6.86 10.54 0.52
N VAL A 497 7.15 9.26 0.34
CA VAL A 497 8.53 8.76 0.25
C VAL A 497 9.00 8.84 -1.20
N PRO A 498 10.24 9.33 -1.46
CA PRO A 498 10.80 9.35 -2.81
C PRO A 498 10.79 7.99 -3.50
N ASP A 499 10.71 7.99 -4.82
CA ASP A 499 10.77 6.77 -5.62
C ASP A 499 12.21 6.22 -5.71
N GLU A 500 12.57 5.30 -4.80
CA GLU A 500 13.92 4.75 -4.67
C GLU A 500 14.22 3.64 -5.70
N ILE A 501 14.46 4.00 -6.96
CA ILE A 501 14.89 3.05 -8.00
C ILE A 501 16.11 3.53 -8.79
N GLN A 502 16.98 2.60 -9.17
CA GLN A 502 18.09 2.86 -10.10
C GLN A 502 17.82 2.20 -11.45
N PHE A 503 17.99 2.96 -12.54
CA PHE A 503 17.93 2.42 -13.90
C PHE A 503 19.26 1.82 -14.36
N TYR A 504 19.21 0.78 -15.19
CA TYR A 504 20.39 0.13 -15.74
C TYR A 504 20.13 -0.59 -17.06
N LYS A 505 21.22 -0.86 -17.77
CA LYS A 505 21.27 -1.78 -18.93
C LYS A 505 22.08 -3.02 -18.59
N ILE A 506 21.68 -4.16 -19.13
CA ILE A 506 22.44 -5.42 -19.01
C ILE A 506 23.40 -5.49 -20.20
N LYS A 507 24.70 -5.63 -19.95
CA LYS A 507 25.71 -5.67 -21.01
C LYS A 507 25.49 -6.91 -21.88
N GLY A 508 25.31 -6.69 -23.18
CA GLY A 508 25.13 -7.78 -24.16
C GLY A 508 23.77 -8.49 -24.12
N VAL A 509 22.83 -8.05 -23.27
CA VAL A 509 21.49 -8.66 -23.17
C VAL A 509 20.40 -7.60 -23.32
N SER A 510 19.49 -7.81 -24.26
CA SER A 510 18.30 -6.96 -24.37
C SER A 510 17.40 -7.17 -23.16
N THR A 511 16.98 -6.06 -22.52
CA THR A 511 16.08 -6.10 -21.36
C THR A 511 14.75 -6.76 -21.69
N THR A 512 14.26 -6.64 -22.92
CA THR A 512 12.98 -7.22 -23.38
C THR A 512 13.10 -8.67 -23.88
N SER A 513 14.29 -9.28 -23.78
CA SER A 513 14.49 -10.70 -24.08
C SER A 513 14.11 -11.59 -22.88
N THR A 514 13.88 -12.88 -23.11
CA THR A 514 13.66 -13.87 -22.04
C THR A 514 14.77 -13.85 -20.98
N GLN A 515 16.02 -13.73 -21.42
CA GLN A 515 17.18 -13.62 -20.53
C GLN A 515 17.12 -12.33 -19.71
N GLY A 516 16.79 -11.20 -20.34
CA GLY A 516 16.62 -9.90 -19.66
C GLY A 516 15.49 -9.91 -18.63
N TYR A 517 14.33 -10.49 -18.96
CA TYR A 517 13.23 -10.68 -18.01
C TYR A 517 13.64 -11.54 -16.81
N ASN A 518 14.30 -12.67 -17.06
CA ASN A 518 14.75 -13.56 -15.99
C ASN A 518 15.81 -12.89 -15.11
N PHE A 519 16.78 -12.19 -15.70
CA PHE A 519 17.77 -11.41 -14.96
C PHE A 519 17.09 -10.39 -14.05
N ASN A 520 16.19 -9.58 -14.61
CA ASN A 520 15.52 -8.51 -13.86
C ASN A 520 14.64 -9.05 -12.72
N ARG A 521 13.96 -10.18 -12.96
CA ARG A 521 13.17 -10.86 -11.92
C ARG A 521 14.07 -11.44 -10.83
N GLU A 522 15.17 -12.09 -11.21
CA GLU A 522 16.10 -12.71 -10.26
C GLU A 522 16.74 -11.69 -9.31
N LEU A 523 17.09 -10.51 -9.84
CA LEU A 523 17.68 -9.41 -9.06
C LEU A 523 16.78 -8.90 -7.91
N ARG A 524 15.47 -9.13 -7.99
CA ARG A 524 14.46 -8.70 -6.99
C ARG A 524 14.22 -9.72 -5.88
N ARG A 525 14.92 -10.86 -5.90
CA ARG A 525 14.67 -11.99 -4.99
C ARG A 525 15.68 -12.12 -3.85
N VAL A 526 16.73 -11.31 -3.89
CA VAL A 526 17.83 -11.35 -2.92
C VAL A 526 17.32 -11.09 -1.50
N GLY A 527 17.78 -11.92 -0.57
CA GLY A 527 17.42 -11.86 0.85
C GLY A 527 17.15 -13.24 1.45
N TYR A 528 16.86 -13.27 2.74
CA TYR A 528 16.58 -14.47 3.51
C TYR A 528 15.45 -15.30 2.89
N GLY A 529 15.59 -16.63 2.94
CA GLY A 529 14.63 -17.57 2.36
C GLY A 529 14.82 -17.82 0.86
N TYR A 530 15.78 -17.16 0.21
CA TYR A 530 16.05 -17.37 -1.22
C TYR A 530 17.54 -17.35 -1.55
N THR A 531 17.98 -18.34 -2.33
CA THR A 531 19.34 -18.37 -2.88
C THR A 531 19.33 -17.84 -4.30
N VAL A 532 20.07 -16.77 -4.53
CA VAL A 532 20.18 -16.12 -5.84
C VAL A 532 20.82 -17.07 -6.87
N ASN A 533 20.18 -17.21 -8.02
CA ASN A 533 20.71 -17.91 -9.17
C ASN A 533 21.72 -17.03 -9.90
N ARG A 534 22.99 -17.15 -9.48
CA ARG A 534 24.12 -16.35 -9.99
C ARG A 534 24.34 -16.49 -11.49
N LYS A 535 24.11 -17.69 -12.07
CA LYS A 535 24.15 -17.90 -13.53
C LYS A 535 23.11 -17.06 -14.27
N THR A 536 21.90 -16.94 -13.73
CA THR A 536 20.85 -16.05 -14.31
C THR A 536 21.28 -14.59 -14.29
N LEU A 537 22.11 -14.20 -13.31
CA LEU A 537 22.70 -12.88 -13.17
C LEU A 537 24.06 -12.72 -13.87
N LEU A 538 24.50 -13.70 -14.68
CA LEU A 538 25.76 -13.66 -15.45
C LEU A 538 27.01 -13.49 -14.59
N LEU A 539 26.96 -13.94 -13.33
CA LEU A 539 28.06 -13.80 -12.38
C LEU A 539 29.03 -14.99 -12.40
N ASP A 540 28.57 -16.15 -12.88
CA ASP A 540 29.25 -17.45 -12.91
C ASP A 540 29.09 -18.15 -14.27
#